data_AF-A0A7Y8X4A8-F1
#
_entry.id   AF-A0A7Y8X4A8-F1
#
_cell.length_a   1.000
_cell.length_b   1.000
_cell.length_c   1.000
_cell.angle_alpha   90.00
_cell.angle_beta   90.00
_cell.angle_gamma   90.00
#
_symmetry.space_group_name_H-M   'P 1'
#
loop_
_entity.id
_entity.type
_entity.pdbx_description
1 polymer ?
#
loop_
_entity_poly.entity_id
_entity_poly.type
_entity_poly.pdbx_seq_one_letter_code
_entity_poly.pdbx_strand_id
1 'polypeptide(L)' 'MVEQAMRIRMVWEEVTAAHWGRSSQEVKEALTVAASRWAVPIDERATTLTALYIANGSWE' A
#
# COMPACT_ATOMS: atom_id res chain seq x y z
N MET A 1 -17.59 -8.80 -1.32
CA MET A 1 -16.24 -9.35 -1.61
C MET A 1 -15.58 -8.64 -2.78
N VAL A 2 -16.22 -8.55 -3.96
CA VAL A 2 -15.67 -7.83 -5.13
C VAL A 2 -15.32 -6.37 -4.81
N GLU A 3 -16.21 -5.64 -4.15
CA GLU A 3 -15.99 -4.24 -3.80
C GLU A 3 -14.79 -4.02 -2.86
N GLN A 4 -14.62 -4.89 -1.85
CA GLN A 4 -13.47 -4.82 -0.94
C GLN A 4 -12.15 -5.10 -1.68
N ALA A 5 -12.15 -6.10 -2.57
CA ALA A 5 -10.99 -6.42 -3.39
C ALA A 5 -10.62 -5.25 -4.33
N MET A 6 -11.60 -4.56 -4.89
CA MET A 6 -11.38 -3.36 -5.70
C MET A 6 -10.75 -2.23 -4.87
N ARG A 7 -11.25 -1.98 -3.66
CA ARG A 7 -10.67 -0.94 -2.77
C ARG A 7 -9.22 -1.25 -2.39
N ILE A 8 -8.91 -2.51 -2.07
CA ILE A 8 -7.53 -2.95 -1.80
C ILE A 8 -6.64 -2.72 -3.03
N ARG A 9 -7.14 -3.05 -4.23
CA ARG A 9 -6.42 -2.80 -5.48
C ARG A 9 -6.17 -1.30 -5.71
N MET A 10 -7.15 -0.43 -5.43
CA MET A 10 -6.98 1.01 -5.55
C MET A 10 -5.88 1.55 -4.61
N VAL A 11 -5.84 1.08 -3.36
CA VAL A 11 -4.76 1.42 -2.41
C VAL A 11 -3.41 1.01 -2.97
N TRP A 12 -3.30 -0.21 -3.49
CA TRP A 12 -2.05 -0.71 -4.06
C TRP A 12 -1.60 0.10 -5.28
N GLU A 13 -2.49 0.33 -6.25
CA GLU A 13 -2.18 1.07 -7.47
C GLU A 13 -1.78 2.53 -7.17
N GLU A 14 -2.49 3.20 -6.24
CA GLU A 14 -2.17 4.57 -5.84
C GLU A 14 -0.77 4.68 -5.22
N VAL A 15 -0.43 3.78 -4.29
CA VAL A 15 0.86 3.82 -3.60
C VAL A 15 2.00 3.41 -4.52
N THR A 16 1.85 2.32 -5.27
CA THR A 16 2.91 1.82 -6.16
C THR A 16 3.20 2.76 -7.32
N ALA A 17 2.21 3.45 -7.87
CA ALA A 17 2.45 4.42 -8.94
C ALA A 17 3.25 5.66 -8.48
N ALA A 18 3.08 6.08 -7.23
CA ALA A 18 3.67 7.32 -6.72
C ALA A 18 4.91 7.14 -5.83
N HIS A 19 5.02 6.01 -5.12
CA HIS A 19 6.04 5.78 -4.09
C HIS A 19 6.96 4.58 -4.38
N TRP A 20 7.02 4.13 -5.63
CA TRP A 20 7.96 3.09 -6.05
C TRP A 20 9.42 3.50 -5.79
N GLY A 21 10.19 2.61 -5.16
CA GLY A 21 11.61 2.86 -4.86
C GLY A 21 11.87 3.94 -3.80
N ARG A 22 10.83 4.41 -3.10
CA ARG A 22 10.94 5.32 -1.95
C ARG A 22 11.33 4.54 -0.69
N SER A 23 11.65 5.27 0.39
CA SER A 23 11.96 4.63 1.67
C SER A 23 10.75 3.85 2.20
N SER A 24 10.98 2.73 2.89
CA SER A 24 9.90 1.92 3.46
C SER A 24 9.03 2.69 4.45
N GLN A 25 9.58 3.68 5.15
CA GLN A 25 8.81 4.56 6.04
C GLN A 25 7.83 5.44 5.24
N GLU A 26 8.31 6.07 4.17
CA GLU A 26 7.48 6.91 3.29
C GLU A 26 6.36 6.09 2.64
N VAL A 27 6.68 4.88 2.18
CA VAL A 27 5.68 3.95 1.62
C VAL A 27 4.66 3.51 2.70
N LYS A 28 5.09 3.24 3.94
CA LYS A 28 4.19 2.86 5.04
C LYS A 28 3.20 3.98 5.37
N GLU A 29 3.66 5.23 5.38
CA GLU A 29 2.82 6.40 5.57
C GLU A 29 1.81 6.55 4.41
N ALA A 30 2.26 6.41 3.17
CA ALA A 30 1.40 6.45 1.99
C ALA A 30 0.33 5.36 1.99
N LEU A 31 0.69 4.12 2.36
CA LEU A 31 -0.26 3.01 2.53
C LEU A 31 -1.32 3.32 3.59
N THR A 32 -0.92 3.92 4.70
CA THR A 32 -1.84 4.26 5.80
C THR A 32 -2.86 5.31 5.36
N VAL A 33 -2.39 6.35 4.66
CA VAL A 33 -3.25 7.41 4.12
C VAL A 33 -4.21 6.87 3.06
N ALA A 34 -3.70 6.07 2.11
CA ALA A 34 -4.52 5.50 1.04
C ALA A 34 -5.56 4.51 1.61
N ALA A 35 -5.17 3.64 2.54
CA ALA A 35 -6.10 2.71 3.19
C ALA A 35 -7.22 3.43 3.93
N SER A 36 -6.91 4.52 4.64
CA SER A 36 -7.92 5.36 5.30
C SER A 36 -8.90 5.96 4.29
N ARG A 37 -8.39 6.51 3.16
CA ARG A 37 -9.22 7.11 2.09
C ARG A 37 -10.18 6.10 1.46
N TRP A 38 -9.70 4.89 1.20
CA TRP A 38 -10.48 3.83 0.56
C TRP A 38 -11.26 2.97 1.56
N ALA A 39 -11.24 3.32 2.85
CA ALA A 39 -11.86 2.57 3.95
C ALA A 39 -11.46 1.08 3.94
N VAL A 40 -10.18 0.81 3.68
CA VAL A 40 -9.58 -0.53 3.71
C VAL A 40 -8.99 -0.77 5.10
N PRO A 41 -9.46 -1.79 5.83
CA PRO A 41 -8.81 -2.17 7.08
C PRO A 41 -7.44 -2.78 6.77
N ILE A 42 -6.40 -2.18 7.32
CA ILE A 42 -5.02 -2.66 7.19
C ILE A 42 -4.49 -2.99 8.58
N ASP A 43 -3.80 -4.11 8.70
CA ASP A 43 -3.06 -4.44 9.91
C ASP A 43 -1.63 -3.91 9.82
N GLU A 44 -1.03 -3.58 10.97
CA GLU A 44 0.31 -2.97 11.01
C GLU A 44 1.39 -3.86 10.41
N ARG A 45 1.27 -5.19 10.59
CA ARG A 45 2.24 -6.15 10.08
C ARG A 45 2.18 -6.23 8.55
N ALA A 46 1.00 -6.37 7.96
CA ALA A 46 0.81 -6.39 6.52
C ALA A 46 1.23 -5.06 5.89
N THR A 47 0.91 -3.93 6.54
CA THR A 47 1.34 -2.61 6.06
C THR A 47 2.86 -2.50 6.03
N THR A 48 3.53 -2.95 7.10
CA THR A 48 5.00 -2.93 7.19
C THR A 48 5.65 -3.83 6.14
N LEU A 49 5.14 -5.05 5.95
CA LEU A 49 5.66 -5.97 4.92
C LEU A 49 5.43 -5.42 3.52
N THR A 50 4.22 -4.92 3.24
CA THR A 50 3.87 -4.31 1.94
C THR A 50 4.77 -3.12 1.64
N ALA A 51 5.02 -2.28 2.63
CA ALA A 51 5.90 -1.13 2.47
C ALA A 51 7.34 -1.54 2.11
N LEU A 52 7.85 -2.62 2.70
CA LEU A 52 9.17 -3.17 2.35
C LEU A 52 9.20 -3.70 0.91
N TYR A 53 8.17 -4.41 0.46
CA TYR A 53 8.10 -4.92 -0.92
C TYR A 53 8.09 -3.79 -1.95
N ILE A 54 7.21 -2.80 -1.75
CA ILE A 54 7.09 -1.65 -2.66
C ILE A 54 8.36 -0.79 -2.64
N ALA A 55 8.95 -0.56 -1.46
CA ALA A 55 10.19 0.19 -1.32
C ALA A 55 11.38 -0.48 -2.00
N ASN A 56 11.47 -1.82 -1.90
CA ASN A 56 12.53 -2.60 -2.53
C ASN A 56 12.34 -2.75 -4.04
N GLY A 57 11.22 -2.29 -4.58
CA GLY A 57 10.98 -2.25 -6.01
C GLY A 57 10.97 -3.64 -6.66
N SER A 58 10.47 -4.68 -6.00
CA SER A 58 10.30 -5.99 -6.65
C SER A 58 8.94 -6.03 -7.38
N TRP A 59 8.95 -5.82 -8.70
CA TRP A 59 7.81 -6.04 -9.59
C TRP A 59 7.74 -7.51 -10.08
N GLU A 60 8.39 -8.43 -9.38
CA GLU A 60 8.46 -9.86 -9.69
C GLU A 60 7.72 -10.71 -8.65
#